data_AF-A0A510V568-F1
#
_entry.id   AF-A0A510V568-F1
#
_cell.length_a   1.000
_cell.length_b   1.000
_cell.length_c   1.000
_cell.angle_alpha   90.00
_cell.angle_beta   90.00
_cell.angle_gamma   90.00
#
_symmetry.space_group_name_H-M   'P 1'
#
loop_
_entity.id
_entity.type
_entity.pdbx_description
1 polymer ?
#
loop_
_entity_poly.entity_id
_entity_poly.type
_entity_poly.pdbx_seq_one_letter_code
_entity_poly.pdbx_strand_id
1 'polypeptide(L)'
;MSLPLVDLPEELDGRNVLVVPRGTDVVVLATAWFPDAAWTREPVSADAAARSRPMTGARFRGIAVTVTESSPGLLRLDGAASLEGPVPAGRSTAQSAGLAVPEVDLYALVPADPRASLDLVYGWMAAAARRAAGSIVPVDRAHAVVVPDPGAAVDLTLWSAMPLSAQDALPLVRPAMTGARVGPTDVPHPQQSDGTSGPPTFSVTATFEYDGAITVRTGRSTEVPVALSRLDWREFGPWSYHVTWIPPEPEELRLATPSQLHLIARSRVVPSVARIAAALWRAVGGTVVDSGGFIVPPGELQDRATAPR
;
A
#
# COMPACT_ATOMS: atom_id res chain seq x y z
N MET A 1 -2.72 -15.91 -32.68
CA MET A 1 -2.60 -16.85 -31.55
C MET A 1 -3.36 -16.23 -30.40
N SER A 2 -4.48 -16.83 -29.97
CA SER A 2 -5.23 -16.35 -28.81
C SER A 2 -4.38 -16.58 -27.56
N LEU A 3 -4.16 -15.53 -26.76
CA LEU A 3 -3.58 -15.69 -25.44
C LEU A 3 -4.49 -16.63 -24.61
N PRO A 4 -3.93 -17.51 -23.78
CA PRO A 4 -4.75 -18.34 -22.90
C PRO A 4 -5.53 -17.43 -21.95
N LEU A 5 -6.85 -17.61 -21.90
CA LEU A 5 -7.72 -16.96 -20.93
C LEU A 5 -7.30 -17.40 -19.53
N VAL A 6 -7.27 -16.47 -18.58
CA VAL A 6 -7.03 -16.78 -17.17
C VAL A 6 -8.21 -17.59 -16.63
N ASP A 7 -7.94 -18.84 -16.24
CA ASP A 7 -8.94 -19.76 -15.68
C ASP A 7 -9.16 -19.47 -14.19
N LEU A 8 -10.30 -18.86 -13.86
CA LEU A 8 -10.76 -18.59 -12.49
C LEU A 8 -12.08 -19.32 -12.24
N PRO A 9 -12.49 -19.52 -10.97
CA PRO A 9 -13.82 -20.02 -10.66
C PRO A 9 -14.91 -19.22 -11.39
N GLU A 10 -15.90 -19.92 -11.97
CA GLU A 10 -16.98 -19.34 -12.80
C GLU A 10 -17.72 -18.19 -12.09
N GLU A 11 -17.81 -18.24 -10.77
CA GLU A 11 -18.42 -17.20 -9.92
C GLU A 11 -17.76 -15.82 -10.06
N LEU A 12 -16.51 -15.78 -10.55
CA LEU A 12 -15.73 -14.56 -10.75
C LEU A 12 -15.77 -14.07 -12.20
N ASP A 13 -16.43 -14.78 -13.11
CA ASP A 13 -16.45 -14.43 -14.54
C ASP A 13 -17.09 -13.06 -14.78
N GLY A 14 -16.51 -12.31 -15.72
CA GLY A 14 -16.96 -10.96 -16.04
C GLY A 14 -16.70 -9.93 -14.95
N ARG A 15 -15.78 -10.17 -14.01
CA ARG A 15 -15.42 -9.22 -12.94
C ARG A 15 -13.93 -8.93 -12.86
N ASN A 16 -13.58 -7.69 -12.52
CA ASN A 16 -12.21 -7.37 -12.10
C ASN A 16 -11.94 -8.01 -10.73
N VAL A 17 -10.82 -8.70 -10.58
CA VAL A 17 -10.50 -9.45 -9.36
C VAL A 17 -9.20 -8.92 -8.76
N LEU A 18 -9.24 -8.51 -7.50
CA LEU A 18 -8.05 -8.29 -6.68
C LEU A 18 -7.60 -9.64 -6.14
N VAL A 19 -6.33 -9.96 -6.35
CA VAL A 19 -5.68 -11.18 -5.88
C VAL A 19 -4.66 -10.79 -4.83
N VAL A 20 -4.75 -11.36 -3.64
CA VAL A 20 -3.78 -11.14 -2.56
C VAL A 20 -3.33 -12.48 -1.98
N PRO A 21 -2.13 -12.57 -1.37
CA PRO A 21 -1.72 -13.76 -0.64
C PRO A 21 -2.77 -14.15 0.40
N ARG A 22 -2.98 -15.44 0.59
CA ARG A 22 -3.96 -15.96 1.54
C ARG A 22 -3.73 -15.40 2.94
N GLY A 23 -4.82 -14.96 3.59
CA GLY A 23 -4.78 -14.40 4.94
C GLY A 23 -4.38 -12.93 5.01
N THR A 24 -4.23 -12.24 3.87
CA THR A 24 -4.06 -10.79 3.84
C THR A 24 -5.29 -10.10 4.42
N ASP A 25 -5.09 -9.18 5.36
CA ASP A 25 -6.16 -8.34 5.90
C ASP A 25 -6.55 -7.25 4.88
N VAL A 26 -7.52 -7.59 4.03
CA VAL A 26 -8.02 -6.69 2.98
C VAL A 26 -8.76 -5.47 3.56
N VAL A 27 -9.29 -5.55 4.79
CA VAL A 27 -9.97 -4.42 5.44
C VAL A 27 -8.96 -3.36 5.81
N VAL A 28 -7.78 -3.75 6.32
CA VAL A 28 -6.67 -2.82 6.56
C VAL A 28 -6.21 -2.14 5.27
N LEU A 29 -6.15 -2.88 4.15
CA LEU A 29 -5.82 -2.29 2.85
C LEU A 29 -6.90 -1.32 2.38
N ALA A 30 -8.18 -1.67 2.51
CA ALA A 30 -9.30 -0.84 2.08
C ALA A 30 -9.40 0.45 2.91
N THR A 31 -9.26 0.35 4.23
CA THR A 31 -9.39 1.49 5.15
C THR A 31 -8.33 2.57 4.98
N ALA A 32 -7.22 2.26 4.31
CA ALA A 32 -6.20 3.26 3.95
C ALA A 32 -6.69 4.29 2.91
N TRP A 33 -7.65 3.91 2.06
CA TRP A 33 -8.22 4.79 1.01
C TRP A 33 -9.70 5.10 1.23
N PHE A 34 -10.41 4.23 1.97
CA PHE A 34 -11.84 4.34 2.21
C PHE A 34 -12.12 4.21 3.72
N PRO A 35 -12.27 5.31 4.46
CA PRO A 35 -12.24 5.30 5.92
C PRO A 35 -13.40 4.52 6.56
N ASP A 36 -14.51 4.37 5.84
CA ASP A 36 -15.72 3.64 6.23
C ASP A 36 -15.80 2.21 5.67
N ALA A 37 -14.71 1.70 5.10
CA ALA A 37 -14.63 0.34 4.59
C ALA A 37 -14.86 -0.67 5.72
N ALA A 38 -15.85 -1.55 5.51
CA ALA A 38 -16.25 -2.54 6.50
C ALA A 38 -17.04 -3.68 5.82
N TRP A 39 -16.99 -4.86 6.42
CA TRP A 39 -17.83 -5.98 6.02
C TRP A 39 -19.31 -5.62 6.25
N THR A 40 -20.09 -5.62 5.18
CA THR A 40 -21.56 -5.59 5.27
C THR A 40 -22.10 -7.02 5.44
N ARG A 41 -21.37 -7.99 4.88
CA ARG A 41 -21.53 -9.42 5.14
C ARG A 41 -20.15 -9.99 5.48
N GLU A 42 -20.00 -10.53 6.68
CA GLU A 42 -18.76 -11.22 7.11
C GLU A 42 -18.56 -12.50 6.29
N PRO A 43 -17.32 -12.80 5.85
CA PRO A 43 -17.03 -14.06 5.19
C PRO A 43 -17.05 -15.22 6.18
N VAL A 44 -17.55 -16.37 5.75
CA VAL A 44 -17.49 -17.62 6.52
C VAL A 44 -16.46 -18.53 5.88
N SER A 45 -15.36 -18.79 6.58
CA SER A 45 -14.33 -19.70 6.12
C SER A 45 -14.77 -21.17 6.19
N ALA A 46 -14.17 -22.03 5.36
CA ALA A 46 -14.42 -23.46 5.38
C ALA A 46 -14.17 -24.09 6.77
N ASP A 47 -13.17 -23.60 7.51
CA ASP A 47 -12.87 -24.06 8.88
C ASP A 47 -13.92 -23.61 9.89
N ALA A 48 -14.46 -22.40 9.75
CA ALA A 48 -15.58 -21.93 10.57
C ALA A 48 -16.85 -22.75 10.28
N ALA A 49 -17.14 -22.97 9.00
CA ALA A 49 -18.24 -23.82 8.55
C ALA A 49 -18.11 -25.26 9.06
N ALA A 50 -16.91 -25.86 8.97
CA ALA A 50 -16.63 -27.21 9.46
C ALA A 50 -16.79 -27.34 10.99
N ARG A 51 -16.38 -26.33 11.77
CA ARG A 51 -16.60 -26.28 13.23
C ARG A 51 -18.07 -26.19 13.62
N SER A 52 -18.92 -25.65 12.74
CA SER A 52 -20.38 -25.59 12.95
C SER A 52 -21.11 -26.89 12.58
N ARG A 53 -20.41 -27.91 12.05
CA ARG A 53 -21.05 -29.19 11.72
C ARG A 53 -21.48 -29.92 12.99
N PRO A 54 -22.72 -30.46 13.04
CA PRO A 54 -23.20 -31.18 14.22
C PRO A 54 -22.30 -32.39 14.51
N MET A 55 -21.89 -32.53 15.77
CA MET A 55 -21.14 -33.70 16.22
C MET A 55 -22.03 -34.94 16.12
N THR A 56 -21.62 -35.91 15.31
CA THR A 56 -22.32 -37.19 15.16
C THR A 56 -22.04 -38.09 16.36
N GLY A 57 -23.10 -38.50 17.08
CA GLY A 57 -23.01 -39.45 18.19
C GLY A 57 -24.32 -39.57 18.97
N ALA A 58 -24.56 -40.73 19.60
CA ALA A 58 -25.79 -41.00 20.36
C ALA A 58 -26.09 -39.97 21.46
N ARG A 59 -25.05 -39.31 21.98
CA ARG A 59 -25.12 -38.26 23.01
C ARG A 59 -25.50 -36.85 22.52
N PHE A 60 -25.65 -36.65 21.21
CA PHE A 60 -25.96 -35.33 20.62
C PHE A 60 -27.29 -35.32 19.83
N ARG A 61 -28.11 -36.37 19.94
CA ARG A 61 -29.47 -36.39 19.37
C ARG A 61 -30.35 -35.36 20.08
N GLY A 62 -30.76 -34.31 19.36
CA GLY A 62 -31.69 -33.28 19.85
C GLY A 62 -31.13 -31.86 19.87
N ILE A 63 -29.82 -31.67 19.61
CA ILE A 63 -29.24 -30.33 19.45
C ILE A 63 -29.38 -29.94 17.99
N ALA A 64 -30.29 -29.01 17.70
CA ALA A 64 -30.36 -28.35 16.39
C ALA A 64 -29.17 -27.39 16.29
N VAL A 65 -28.11 -27.84 15.61
CA VAL A 65 -26.99 -26.96 15.24
C VAL A 65 -27.30 -26.39 13.86
N THR A 66 -27.40 -25.07 13.77
CA THR A 66 -27.48 -24.37 12.49
C THR A 66 -26.15 -24.57 11.75
N VAL A 67 -26.15 -25.39 10.71
CA VAL A 67 -24.99 -25.59 9.84
C VAL A 67 -24.74 -24.30 9.09
N THR A 68 -23.57 -23.71 9.27
CA THR A 68 -23.15 -22.53 8.50
C THR A 68 -22.31 -23.02 7.32
N GLU A 69 -22.71 -22.67 6.10
CA GLU A 69 -21.93 -22.98 4.90
C GLU A 69 -20.82 -21.95 4.68
N SER A 70 -19.70 -22.38 4.09
CA SER A 70 -18.64 -21.47 3.67
C SER A 70 -19.20 -20.52 2.62
N SER A 71 -19.02 -19.22 2.80
CA SER A 71 -19.54 -18.21 1.88
C SER A 71 -18.66 -16.97 1.83
N PRO A 72 -18.52 -16.34 0.65
CA PRO A 72 -17.77 -15.11 0.51
C PRO A 72 -18.50 -13.96 1.24
N GLY A 73 -17.73 -13.10 1.87
CA GLY A 73 -18.20 -11.86 2.46
C GLY A 73 -18.44 -10.79 1.40
N LEU A 74 -18.99 -9.65 1.83
CA LEU A 74 -19.14 -8.45 1.03
C LEU A 74 -18.53 -7.27 1.80
N LEU A 75 -17.37 -6.81 1.35
CA LEU A 75 -16.66 -5.67 1.92
C LEU A 75 -17.08 -4.42 1.17
N ARG A 76 -17.75 -3.49 1.85
CA ARG A 76 -18.00 -2.17 1.28
C ARG A 76 -16.68 -1.40 1.24
N LEU A 77 -16.34 -0.82 0.09
CA LEU A 77 -15.21 0.09 -0.03
C LEU A 77 -15.72 1.51 0.22
N ASP A 78 -16.44 2.05 -0.76
CA ASP A 78 -17.09 3.34 -0.74
C ASP A 78 -18.57 3.19 -1.15
N GLY A 79 -19.22 4.32 -1.48
CA GLY A 79 -20.58 4.29 -2.04
C GLY A 79 -20.65 3.78 -3.49
N ALA A 80 -19.51 3.66 -4.19
CA ALA A 80 -19.43 3.32 -5.60
C ALA A 80 -19.16 1.82 -5.84
N ALA A 81 -18.49 1.12 -4.92
CA ALA A 81 -18.15 -0.29 -5.08
C ALA A 81 -18.00 -1.08 -3.76
N SER A 82 -18.08 -2.40 -3.90
CA SER A 82 -17.77 -3.40 -2.86
C SER A 82 -16.88 -4.51 -3.42
N LEU A 83 -16.29 -5.30 -2.54
CA LEU A 83 -15.57 -6.53 -2.89
C LEU A 83 -16.31 -7.73 -2.36
N GLU A 84 -16.53 -8.71 -3.23
CA GLU A 84 -17.06 -10.02 -2.85
C GLU A 84 -15.92 -11.03 -2.74
N GLY A 85 -15.75 -11.63 -1.56
CA GLY A 85 -14.65 -12.54 -1.26
C GLY A 85 -14.45 -12.68 0.26
N PRO A 86 -13.41 -13.38 0.73
CA PRO A 86 -12.42 -14.11 -0.06
C PRO A 86 -13.00 -15.37 -0.71
N VAL A 87 -12.61 -15.62 -1.96
CA VAL A 87 -12.71 -16.94 -2.61
C VAL A 87 -11.30 -17.55 -2.62
N PRO A 88 -11.02 -18.57 -1.80
CA PRO A 88 -9.68 -19.13 -1.69
C PRO A 88 -9.32 -19.92 -2.96
N ALA A 89 -8.16 -19.65 -3.54
CA ALA A 89 -7.60 -20.45 -4.63
C ALA A 89 -6.28 -21.10 -4.21
N GLY A 90 -6.15 -22.40 -4.50
CA GLY A 90 -4.96 -23.18 -4.20
C GLY A 90 -3.92 -23.12 -5.32
N ARG A 91 -2.78 -23.78 -5.08
CA ARG A 91 -1.61 -23.78 -5.97
C ARG A 91 -1.93 -24.13 -7.43
N SER A 92 -2.78 -25.14 -7.65
CA SER A 92 -3.12 -25.57 -9.01
C SER A 92 -3.82 -24.45 -9.79
N THR A 93 -4.83 -23.81 -9.19
CA THR A 93 -5.56 -22.69 -9.80
C THR A 93 -4.63 -21.49 -10.00
N ALA A 94 -3.84 -21.14 -8.98
CA ALA A 94 -2.91 -20.02 -9.07
C ALA A 94 -1.87 -20.20 -10.20
N GLN A 95 -1.35 -21.43 -10.36
CA GLN A 95 -0.40 -21.76 -11.42
C GLN A 95 -1.06 -21.71 -12.81
N SER A 96 -2.24 -22.30 -12.97
CA SER A 96 -2.99 -22.25 -14.24
C SER A 96 -3.39 -20.83 -14.63
N ALA A 97 -3.70 -19.98 -13.66
CA ALA A 97 -4.05 -18.58 -13.85
C ALA A 97 -2.83 -17.64 -13.98
N GLY A 98 -1.59 -18.14 -13.82
CA GLY A 98 -0.38 -17.31 -13.91
C GLY A 98 -0.23 -16.28 -12.77
N LEU A 99 -0.77 -16.58 -11.58
CA LEU A 99 -0.70 -15.68 -10.42
C LEU A 99 0.70 -15.70 -9.79
N ALA A 100 1.09 -14.56 -9.19
CA ALA A 100 2.43 -14.36 -8.64
C ALA A 100 2.75 -15.25 -7.42
N VAL A 101 1.73 -15.67 -6.68
CA VAL A 101 1.84 -16.42 -5.42
C VAL A 101 0.95 -17.67 -5.43
N PRO A 102 1.36 -18.77 -4.77
CA PRO A 102 0.70 -20.08 -4.92
C PRO A 102 -0.59 -20.24 -4.12
N GLU A 103 -0.76 -19.52 -3.02
CA GLU A 103 -1.99 -19.56 -2.22
C GLU A 103 -2.54 -18.16 -2.08
N VAL A 104 -3.74 -17.95 -2.61
CA VAL A 104 -4.34 -16.62 -2.72
C VAL A 104 -5.78 -16.62 -2.27
N ASP A 105 -6.22 -15.43 -1.88
CA ASP A 105 -7.61 -15.09 -1.73
C ASP A 105 -8.00 -14.13 -2.86
N LEU A 106 -9.10 -14.46 -3.54
CA LEU A 106 -9.65 -13.71 -4.66
C LEU A 106 -10.80 -12.83 -4.17
N TYR A 107 -10.81 -11.57 -4.59
CA TYR A 107 -11.85 -10.59 -4.26
C TYR A 107 -12.40 -9.95 -5.55
N ALA A 108 -13.64 -10.28 -5.90
CA ALA A 108 -14.31 -9.71 -7.06
C ALA A 108 -14.83 -8.31 -6.79
N LEU A 109 -14.55 -7.38 -7.69
CA LEU A 109 -15.12 -6.03 -7.67
C LEU A 109 -16.60 -6.06 -8.06
N VAL A 110 -17.45 -5.47 -7.22
CA VAL A 110 -18.89 -5.34 -7.40
C VAL A 110 -19.24 -3.85 -7.38
N PRO A 111 -19.44 -3.21 -8.56
CA PRO A 111 -19.90 -1.84 -8.64
C PRO A 111 -21.33 -1.70 -8.06
N ALA A 112 -21.60 -0.60 -7.36
CA ALA A 112 -22.94 -0.30 -6.84
C ALA A 112 -23.92 0.11 -7.96
N ASP A 113 -23.42 0.81 -8.98
CA ASP A 113 -24.11 1.17 -10.22
C ASP A 113 -23.15 0.94 -11.40
N PRO A 114 -23.57 0.34 -12.52
CA PRO A 114 -22.79 0.27 -13.75
C PRO A 114 -22.21 1.61 -14.25
N ARG A 115 -22.77 2.75 -13.84
CA ARG A 115 -22.30 4.09 -14.20
C ARG A 115 -21.36 4.75 -13.20
N ALA A 116 -21.13 4.12 -12.04
CA ALA A 116 -20.25 4.69 -11.03
C ALA A 116 -18.81 4.82 -11.58
N SER A 117 -18.14 5.94 -11.31
CA SER A 117 -16.70 6.04 -11.58
C SER A 117 -15.96 5.12 -10.61
N LEU A 118 -15.05 4.31 -11.17
CA LEU A 118 -14.24 3.34 -10.43
C LEU A 118 -12.76 3.72 -10.43
N ASP A 119 -12.40 4.92 -10.87
CA ASP A 119 -11.00 5.33 -11.04
C ASP A 119 -10.22 5.28 -9.72
N LEU A 120 -10.85 5.76 -8.64
CA LEU A 120 -10.29 5.69 -7.28
C LEU A 120 -10.14 4.24 -6.82
N VAL A 121 -11.12 3.38 -7.12
CA VAL A 121 -11.11 1.96 -6.76
C VAL A 121 -10.03 1.20 -7.52
N TYR A 122 -9.82 1.49 -8.80
CA TYR A 122 -8.73 0.90 -9.58
C TYR A 122 -7.35 1.38 -9.10
N GLY A 123 -7.22 2.67 -8.75
CA GLY A 123 -6.03 3.21 -8.11
C GLY A 123 -5.71 2.48 -6.80
N TRP A 124 -6.73 2.28 -5.96
CA TRP A 124 -6.62 1.52 -4.72
C TRP A 124 -6.25 0.06 -4.97
N MET A 125 -6.91 -0.64 -5.90
CA MET A 125 -6.61 -2.04 -6.21
C MET A 125 -5.15 -2.22 -6.63
N ALA A 126 -4.61 -1.31 -7.45
CA ALA A 126 -3.21 -1.34 -7.86
C ALA A 126 -2.26 -1.11 -6.67
N ALA A 127 -2.58 -0.17 -5.78
CA ALA A 127 -1.81 0.11 -4.58
C ALA A 127 -1.86 -1.08 -3.58
N ALA A 128 -3.04 -1.67 -3.38
CA ALA A 128 -3.28 -2.82 -2.51
C ALA A 128 -2.55 -4.08 -3.02
N ALA A 129 -2.68 -4.39 -4.32
CA ALA A 129 -1.95 -5.49 -4.95
C ALA A 129 -0.43 -5.27 -4.83
N ARG A 130 0.08 -4.05 -5.03
CA ARG A 130 1.49 -3.73 -4.79
C ARG A 130 1.92 -4.02 -3.35
N ARG A 131 1.17 -3.48 -2.37
CA ARG A 131 1.50 -3.59 -0.93
C ARG A 131 1.46 -5.04 -0.45
N ALA A 132 0.53 -5.84 -0.98
CA ALA A 132 0.37 -7.24 -0.64
C ALA A 132 1.23 -8.19 -1.48
N ALA A 133 2.03 -7.70 -2.44
CA ALA A 133 2.68 -8.53 -3.47
C ALA A 133 1.70 -9.46 -4.21
N GLY A 134 0.48 -8.96 -4.45
CA GLY A 134 -0.60 -9.59 -5.16
C GLY A 134 -0.68 -9.20 -6.64
N SER A 135 -1.86 -9.41 -7.23
CA SER A 135 -2.11 -9.12 -8.65
C SER A 135 -3.56 -8.70 -8.89
N ILE A 136 -3.86 -8.26 -10.12
CA ILE A 136 -5.20 -7.91 -10.57
C ILE A 136 -5.51 -8.73 -11.83
N VAL A 137 -6.67 -9.37 -11.86
CA VAL A 137 -7.18 -10.05 -13.04
C VAL A 137 -8.26 -9.18 -13.69
N PRO A 138 -8.03 -8.64 -14.90
CA PRO A 138 -9.01 -7.82 -15.61
C PRO A 138 -10.29 -8.58 -15.98
N VAL A 139 -11.40 -7.85 -16.08
CA VAL A 139 -12.72 -8.36 -16.44
C VAL A 139 -12.76 -9.13 -17.77
N ASP A 140 -12.04 -8.66 -18.78
CA ASP A 140 -12.09 -9.26 -20.12
C ASP A 140 -11.34 -10.59 -20.23
N ARG A 141 -10.52 -10.94 -19.22
CA ARG A 141 -9.66 -12.14 -19.16
C ARG A 141 -8.70 -12.32 -20.34
N ALA A 142 -8.75 -11.43 -21.33
CA ALA A 142 -7.98 -11.45 -22.56
C ALA A 142 -6.63 -10.76 -22.38
N HIS A 143 -6.55 -9.83 -21.42
CA HIS A 143 -5.29 -9.25 -20.97
C HIS A 143 -4.64 -10.15 -19.92
N ALA A 144 -3.31 -10.18 -19.95
CA ALA A 144 -2.52 -10.86 -18.94
C ALA A 144 -2.84 -10.31 -17.53
N VAL A 145 -2.69 -11.19 -16.53
CA VAL A 145 -2.73 -10.79 -15.12
C VAL A 145 -1.80 -9.60 -14.91
N VAL A 146 -2.34 -8.51 -14.36
CA VAL A 146 -1.57 -7.32 -14.03
C VAL A 146 -0.90 -7.57 -12.69
N VAL A 147 0.43 -7.55 -12.66
CA VAL A 147 1.22 -7.71 -11.44
C VAL A 147 1.91 -6.37 -11.15
N PRO A 148 1.35 -5.52 -10.29
CA PRO A 148 2.01 -4.28 -9.90
C PRO A 148 3.36 -4.56 -9.25
N ASP A 149 4.38 -3.79 -9.61
CA ASP A 149 5.72 -3.94 -9.05
C ASP A 149 5.74 -3.65 -7.52
N PRO A 150 5.93 -4.67 -6.66
CA PRO A 150 5.85 -4.52 -5.21
C PRO A 150 6.92 -3.57 -4.66
N GLY A 151 8.04 -3.40 -5.37
CA GLY A 151 9.14 -2.51 -4.96
C GLY A 151 8.95 -1.06 -5.36
N ALA A 152 7.89 -0.70 -6.09
CA ALA A 152 7.71 0.66 -6.62
C ALA A 152 7.38 1.72 -5.54
N ALA A 153 6.92 1.31 -4.35
CA ALA A 153 6.59 2.23 -3.25
C ALA A 153 7.83 2.58 -2.40
N VAL A 154 8.75 3.35 -3.01
CA VAL A 154 10.02 3.78 -2.38
C VAL A 154 9.81 4.98 -1.47
N ASP A 155 9.08 5.98 -1.95
CA ASP A 155 8.92 7.26 -1.27
C ASP A 155 8.15 7.13 0.04
N LEU A 156 8.59 7.92 1.02
CA LEU A 156 7.99 7.99 2.35
C LEU A 156 7.66 9.43 2.69
N THR A 157 6.49 9.66 3.27
CA THR A 157 6.12 10.94 3.86
C THR A 157 5.89 10.76 5.35
N LEU A 158 6.66 11.47 6.17
CA LEU A 158 6.40 11.58 7.61
C LEU A 158 5.46 12.75 7.85
N TRP A 159 4.36 12.49 8.55
CA TRP A 159 3.46 13.51 9.07
C TRP A 159 3.73 13.70 10.56
N SER A 160 4.07 14.92 11.00
CA SER A 160 4.23 15.25 12.43
C SER A 160 3.51 16.54 12.85
N ALA A 161 3.13 16.59 14.14
CA ALA A 161 2.71 17.82 14.80
C ALA A 161 3.88 18.77 15.09
N MET A 162 5.12 18.29 15.07
CA MET A 162 6.30 19.08 15.41
C MET A 162 7.11 19.46 14.16
N PRO A 163 7.33 20.76 13.92
CA PRO A 163 8.21 21.21 12.85
C PRO A 163 9.68 21.17 13.24
N LEU A 164 10.56 20.95 12.26
CA LEU A 164 12.01 21.12 12.35
C LEU A 164 12.47 22.25 11.46
N SER A 165 13.47 22.99 11.94
CA SER A 165 14.25 23.88 11.08
C SER A 165 15.20 23.06 10.19
N ALA A 166 15.69 23.68 9.11
CA ALA A 166 16.74 23.10 8.28
C ALA A 166 18.01 22.77 9.10
N GLN A 167 18.35 23.63 10.07
CA GLN A 167 19.54 23.48 10.92
C GLN A 167 19.43 22.26 11.84
N ASP A 168 18.22 21.96 12.33
CA ASP A 168 17.99 20.81 13.21
C ASP A 168 17.82 19.51 12.42
N ALA A 169 17.20 19.57 11.23
CA ALA A 169 16.95 18.40 10.41
C ALA A 169 18.21 17.86 9.71
N LEU A 170 19.08 18.74 9.23
CA LEU A 170 20.24 18.33 8.41
C LEU A 170 21.21 17.40 9.16
N PRO A 171 21.57 17.64 10.44
CA PRO A 171 22.40 16.71 11.22
C PRO A 171 21.77 15.33 11.41
N LEU A 172 20.43 15.24 11.43
CA LEU A 172 19.70 13.98 11.62
C LEU A 172 19.73 13.09 10.37
N VAL A 173 19.56 13.70 9.19
CA VAL A 173 19.42 12.95 7.92
C VAL A 173 20.77 12.68 7.25
N ARG A 174 21.79 13.51 7.48
CA ARG A 174 23.10 13.39 6.83
C ARG A 174 23.78 12.02 7.02
N PRO A 175 23.75 11.36 8.20
CA PRO A 175 24.32 10.02 8.34
C PRO A 175 23.69 8.97 7.41
N ALA A 176 22.40 9.11 7.10
CA ALA A 176 21.68 8.23 6.18
C ALA A 176 21.96 8.52 4.70
N MET A 177 22.60 9.64 4.39
CA MET A 177 23.02 10.08 3.04
C MET A 177 24.49 9.73 2.75
N THR A 178 25.07 8.78 3.48
CA THR A 178 26.46 8.35 3.27
C THR A 178 26.67 7.88 1.82
N GLY A 179 27.74 8.35 1.19
CA GLY A 179 28.06 8.05 -0.22
C GLY A 179 27.40 8.99 -1.23
N ALA A 180 26.53 9.90 -0.81
CA ALA A 180 25.97 10.94 -1.66
C ALA A 180 26.71 12.27 -1.53
N ARG A 181 26.67 13.08 -2.59
CA ARG A 181 26.99 14.50 -2.54
C ARG A 181 25.75 15.25 -2.08
N VAL A 182 25.78 15.79 -0.86
CA VAL A 182 24.67 16.58 -0.31
C VAL A 182 24.80 18.02 -0.80
N GLY A 183 23.79 18.48 -1.55
CA GLY A 183 23.70 19.84 -2.07
C GLY A 183 23.40 20.88 -0.99
N PRO A 184 23.36 22.18 -1.35
CA PRO A 184 22.94 23.23 -0.44
C PRO A 184 21.49 23.01 0.01
N THR A 185 21.18 23.42 1.23
CA THR A 185 19.81 23.44 1.72
C THR A 185 19.10 24.65 1.15
N ASP A 186 18.04 24.42 0.38
CA ASP A 186 17.18 25.49 -0.11
C ASP A 186 16.09 25.77 0.91
N VAL A 187 15.95 27.03 1.28
CA VAL A 187 14.92 27.54 2.19
C VAL A 187 14.18 28.60 1.38
N PRO A 188 12.96 28.30 0.88
CA PRO A 188 12.20 29.27 0.13
C PRO A 188 12.07 30.57 0.90
N HIS A 189 12.30 31.69 0.23
CA HIS A 189 12.10 33.00 0.84
C HIS A 189 10.63 33.10 1.25
N PRO A 190 10.31 33.52 2.49
CA PRO A 190 8.93 33.63 2.92
C PRO A 190 8.21 34.62 2.00
N GLN A 191 7.23 34.14 1.23
CA GLN A 191 6.28 35.05 0.59
C GLN A 191 5.54 35.73 1.74
N GLN A 192 5.56 37.06 1.78
CA GLN A 192 5.06 37.93 2.87
C GLN A 192 3.54 37.81 3.15
N SER A 193 2.86 36.78 2.63
CA SER A 193 1.40 36.70 2.58
C SER A 193 0.79 35.72 3.57
N ASP A 194 1.52 34.73 4.08
CA ASP A 194 0.91 33.71 4.94
C ASP A 194 1.43 33.86 6.36
N GLY A 195 0.57 34.33 7.27
CA GLY A 195 0.76 34.43 8.73
C GLY A 195 0.96 33.07 9.41
N THR A 196 1.85 32.26 8.86
CA THR A 196 2.08 30.86 9.21
C THR A 196 2.99 30.82 10.43
N SER A 197 2.41 30.51 11.58
CA SER A 197 3.19 30.21 12.78
C SER A 197 3.97 28.90 12.57
N GLY A 198 5.29 28.98 12.34
CA GLY A 198 6.20 27.85 12.15
C GLY A 198 7.57 28.24 11.56
N PRO A 199 8.59 27.36 11.62
CA PRO A 199 9.85 27.58 10.92
C PRO A 199 9.63 27.55 9.40
N PRO A 200 10.52 28.19 8.61
CA PRO A 200 10.43 28.13 7.16
C PRO A 200 10.61 26.70 6.67
N THR A 201 9.90 26.36 5.60
CA THR A 201 10.09 25.06 4.94
C THR A 201 11.49 24.98 4.32
N PHE A 202 11.99 23.77 4.13
CA PHE A 202 13.29 23.56 3.47
C PHE A 202 13.27 22.37 2.52
N SER A 203 14.27 22.31 1.65
CA SER A 203 14.61 21.13 0.89
C SER A 203 16.12 20.87 0.86
N VAL A 204 16.51 19.60 0.90
CA VAL A 204 17.89 19.16 0.73
C VAL A 204 17.93 17.94 -0.17
N THR A 205 18.89 17.92 -1.09
CA THR A 205 19.07 16.84 -2.06
C THR A 205 20.42 16.17 -1.87
N ALA A 206 20.40 14.84 -1.82
CA ALA A 206 21.57 13.99 -1.76
C ALA A 206 21.69 13.20 -3.07
N THR A 207 22.73 13.49 -3.87
CA THR A 207 22.94 12.87 -5.18
C THR A 207 23.95 11.74 -5.10
N PHE A 208 23.56 10.55 -5.57
CA PHE A 208 24.38 9.36 -5.71
C PHE A 208 24.84 9.22 -7.16
N GLU A 209 26.05 8.72 -7.36
CA GLU A 209 26.66 8.64 -8.70
C GLU A 209 25.88 7.74 -9.67
N TYR A 210 25.38 6.60 -9.17
CA TYR A 210 24.71 5.58 -9.99
C TYR A 210 23.23 5.37 -9.65
N ASP A 211 22.79 5.89 -8.50
CA ASP A 211 21.47 5.54 -7.95
C ASP A 211 20.50 6.72 -7.95
N GLY A 212 20.86 7.86 -8.54
CA GLY A 212 19.98 9.03 -8.66
C GLY A 212 20.08 9.93 -7.43
N ALA A 213 18.98 10.54 -7.02
CA ALA A 213 18.97 11.49 -5.90
C ALA A 213 17.86 11.20 -4.90
N ILE A 214 18.11 11.47 -3.63
CA ILE A 214 17.08 11.52 -2.59
C ILE A 214 16.87 12.98 -2.20
N THR A 215 15.62 13.45 -2.28
CA THR A 215 15.23 14.78 -1.81
C THR A 215 14.43 14.64 -0.54
N VAL A 216 14.81 15.42 0.48
CA VAL A 216 14.00 15.65 1.69
C VAL A 216 13.40 17.04 1.57
N ARG A 217 12.07 17.13 1.53
CA ARG A 217 11.35 18.40 1.46
C ARG A 217 10.34 18.49 2.59
N THR A 218 10.35 19.60 3.32
CA THR A 218 9.32 19.86 4.32
C THR A 218 8.17 20.65 3.72
N GLY A 219 6.95 20.35 4.14
CA GLY A 219 5.77 21.12 3.82
C GLY A 219 4.92 21.34 5.05
N ARG A 220 3.97 22.26 4.92
CA ARG A 220 2.79 22.32 5.76
C ARG A 220 1.59 22.08 4.85
N SER A 221 0.76 21.10 5.18
CA SER A 221 -0.41 20.76 4.39
C SER A 221 -1.65 20.68 5.27
N THR A 222 -2.79 21.09 4.70
CA THR A 222 -4.12 20.81 5.26
C THR A 222 -4.78 19.61 4.58
N GLU A 223 -4.27 19.21 3.42
CA GLU A 223 -4.66 18.00 2.72
C GLU A 223 -3.79 16.84 3.24
N VAL A 224 -4.43 15.89 3.93
CA VAL A 224 -3.77 14.75 4.56
C VAL A 224 -4.24 13.43 3.95
N PRO A 225 -3.37 12.40 3.86
CA PRO A 225 -3.77 11.08 3.39
C PRO A 225 -4.96 10.51 4.17
N VAL A 226 -5.88 9.86 3.46
CA VAL A 226 -7.08 9.25 4.05
C VAL A 226 -6.75 8.27 5.17
N ALA A 227 -5.65 7.52 5.05
CA ALA A 227 -5.18 6.60 6.08
C ALA A 227 -4.96 7.26 7.46
N LEU A 228 -4.71 8.56 7.51
CA LEU A 228 -4.52 9.31 8.76
C LEU A 228 -5.83 9.79 9.39
N SER A 229 -6.95 9.75 8.67
CA SER A 229 -8.26 10.25 9.12
C SER A 229 -8.80 9.55 10.37
N ARG A 230 -8.30 8.34 10.66
CA ARG A 230 -8.69 7.52 11.82
C ARG A 230 -7.79 7.70 13.05
N LEU A 231 -6.72 8.49 12.93
CA LEU A 231 -5.79 8.79 14.02
C LEU A 231 -6.14 10.10 14.70
N ASP A 232 -5.70 10.29 15.94
CA ASP A 232 -5.76 11.61 16.55
C ASP A 232 -4.86 12.56 15.75
N TRP A 233 -5.35 13.78 15.47
CA TRP A 233 -4.59 14.78 14.71
C TRP A 233 -3.22 15.08 15.32
N ARG A 234 -3.03 14.85 16.62
CA ARG A 234 -1.73 15.02 17.31
C ARG A 234 -0.70 13.97 16.89
N GLU A 235 -1.13 12.82 16.36
CA GLU A 235 -0.27 11.74 15.90
C GLU A 235 0.31 11.98 14.50
N PHE A 236 -0.20 12.96 13.76
CA PHE A 236 0.28 13.25 12.41
C PHE A 236 0.45 14.74 12.12
N GLY A 237 -0.36 15.62 12.69
CA GLY A 237 -0.22 17.07 12.56
C GLY A 237 -0.16 17.63 11.12
N PRO A 238 0.11 18.94 10.98
CA PRO A 238 0.07 19.60 9.68
C PRO A 238 1.42 19.60 8.94
N TRP A 239 2.51 19.14 9.57
CA TRP A 239 3.85 19.18 8.97
C TRP A 239 4.18 17.88 8.27
N SER A 240 4.59 17.98 7.01
CA SER A 240 5.01 16.84 6.21
C SER A 240 6.51 16.90 5.91
N TYR A 241 7.17 15.74 5.95
CA TYR A 241 8.54 15.56 5.49
C TYR A 241 8.53 14.50 4.40
N HIS A 242 8.63 14.95 3.16
CA HIS A 242 8.66 14.10 1.97
C HIS A 242 10.08 13.64 1.72
N VAL A 243 10.31 12.33 1.77
CA VAL A 243 11.57 11.68 1.41
C VAL A 243 11.34 10.96 0.09
N THR A 244 11.78 11.58 -1.00
CA THR A 244 11.49 11.15 -2.37
C THR A 244 12.75 10.72 -3.07
N TRP A 245 12.70 9.58 -3.76
CA TRP A 245 13.75 9.13 -4.65
C TRP A 245 13.47 9.57 -6.09
N ILE A 246 14.46 10.19 -6.71
CA ILE A 246 14.49 10.54 -8.12
C ILE A 246 15.51 9.61 -8.79
N PRO A 247 15.08 8.61 -9.59
CA PRO A 247 16.01 7.69 -10.23
C PRO A 247 16.89 8.43 -11.27
N PRO A 248 18.04 7.84 -11.67
CA PRO A 248 18.88 8.39 -12.74
C PRO A 248 18.11 8.65 -14.04
N GLU A 249 17.16 7.76 -14.34
CA GLU A 249 16.29 7.82 -15.51
C GLU A 249 14.81 7.85 -15.05
N PRO A 250 14.19 9.04 -14.92
CA PRO A 250 12.81 9.18 -14.45
C PRO A 250 11.75 8.46 -15.30
N GLU A 251 12.04 8.23 -16.58
CA GLU A 251 11.15 7.52 -17.51
C GLU A 251 10.86 6.07 -17.08
N GLU A 252 11.81 5.43 -16.38
CA GLU A 252 11.67 4.05 -15.86
C GLU A 252 10.48 3.90 -14.92
N LEU A 253 10.08 4.96 -14.21
CA LEU A 253 8.92 4.95 -13.30
C LEU A 253 7.59 4.73 -14.03
N ARG A 254 7.55 4.97 -15.36
CA ARG A 254 6.35 4.80 -16.19
C ARG A 254 6.30 3.45 -16.91
N LEU A 255 7.37 2.65 -16.84
CA LEU A 255 7.43 1.37 -17.51
C LEU A 255 6.76 0.28 -16.67
N ALA A 256 5.99 -0.59 -17.34
CA ALA A 256 5.40 -1.75 -16.69
C ALA A 256 6.47 -2.74 -16.18
N THR A 257 7.58 -2.84 -16.90
CA THR A 257 8.74 -3.67 -16.56
C THR A 257 10.00 -2.79 -16.59
N PRO A 258 10.44 -2.24 -15.45
CA PRO A 258 11.65 -1.44 -15.37
C PRO A 258 12.92 -2.25 -15.72
N SER A 259 13.99 -1.57 -16.12
CA SER A 259 15.28 -2.23 -16.39
C SER A 259 15.92 -2.78 -15.11
N GLN A 260 16.82 -3.76 -15.27
CA GLN A 260 17.58 -4.31 -14.14
C GLN A 260 18.45 -3.25 -13.44
N LEU A 261 18.98 -2.27 -14.18
CA LEU A 261 19.75 -1.18 -13.58
C LEU A 261 18.86 -0.30 -12.69
N HIS A 262 17.62 -0.01 -13.10
CA HIS A 262 16.65 0.69 -12.26
C HIS A 262 16.34 -0.10 -10.99
N LEU A 263 16.11 -1.42 -11.10
CA LEU A 263 15.82 -2.28 -9.94
C LEU A 263 17.00 -2.33 -8.95
N ILE A 264 18.24 -2.37 -9.44
CA ILE A 264 19.46 -2.35 -8.61
C ILE A 264 19.67 -0.99 -7.94
N ALA A 265 19.44 0.12 -8.67
CA ALA A 265 19.51 1.45 -8.09
C ALA A 265 18.46 1.62 -6.96
N ARG A 266 17.24 1.17 -7.23
CA ARG A 266 16.14 1.19 -6.27
C ARG A 266 16.46 0.39 -5.02
N SER A 267 16.91 -0.86 -5.16
CA SER A 267 17.21 -1.72 -4.01
C SER A 267 18.30 -1.14 -3.10
N ARG A 268 19.28 -0.43 -3.68
CA ARG A 268 20.34 0.27 -2.92
C ARG A 268 19.84 1.53 -2.21
N VAL A 269 18.87 2.23 -2.77
CA VAL A 269 18.35 3.50 -2.23
C VAL A 269 17.27 3.30 -1.16
N VAL A 270 16.44 2.25 -1.26
CA VAL A 270 15.35 1.97 -0.29
C VAL A 270 15.83 2.03 1.18
N PRO A 271 16.96 1.42 1.58
CA PRO A 271 17.46 1.54 2.95
C PRO A 271 17.82 2.97 3.36
N SER A 272 18.36 3.78 2.43
CA SER A 272 18.70 5.18 2.70
C SER A 272 17.44 6.03 2.89
N VAL A 273 16.42 5.86 2.06
CA VAL A 273 15.11 6.53 2.22
C VAL A 273 14.47 6.18 3.57
N ALA A 274 14.43 4.89 3.91
CA ALA A 274 13.89 4.43 5.19
C ALA A 274 14.68 4.96 6.40
N ARG A 275 16.02 4.98 6.33
CA ARG A 275 16.87 5.55 7.40
C ARG A 275 16.66 7.05 7.59
N ILE A 276 16.47 7.81 6.51
CA ILE A 276 16.14 9.24 6.58
C ILE A 276 14.79 9.43 7.27
N ALA A 277 13.74 8.73 6.81
CA ALA A 277 12.41 8.80 7.43
C ALA A 277 12.44 8.38 8.91
N ALA A 278 13.17 7.32 9.25
CA ALA A 278 13.34 6.85 10.63
C ALA A 278 14.13 7.83 11.52
N ALA A 279 15.11 8.55 10.96
CA ALA A 279 15.85 9.58 11.69
C ALA A 279 14.95 10.77 12.04
N LEU A 280 14.13 11.22 11.07
CA LEU A 280 13.14 12.28 11.29
C LEU A 280 12.06 11.82 12.29
N TRP A 281 11.49 10.64 12.09
CA TRP A 281 10.46 10.09 12.98
C TRP A 281 10.93 9.96 14.43
N ARG A 282 12.18 9.53 14.67
CA ARG A 282 12.76 9.48 16.03
C ARG A 282 12.92 10.86 16.67
N ALA A 283 13.10 11.91 15.87
CA ALA A 283 13.28 13.27 16.38
C ALA A 283 11.95 13.98 16.66
N VAL A 284 10.93 13.77 15.81
CA VAL A 284 9.67 14.52 15.89
C VAL A 284 8.42 13.68 16.15
N GLY A 285 8.54 12.37 16.29
CA GLY A 285 7.40 11.45 16.31
C GLY A 285 6.58 11.55 15.01
N GLY A 286 5.33 11.15 15.07
CA GLY A 286 4.40 11.24 13.95
C GLY A 286 4.08 9.90 13.29
N THR A 287 3.47 9.97 12.11
CA THR A 287 3.04 8.80 11.32
C THR A 287 3.67 8.81 9.93
N VAL A 288 4.28 7.69 9.53
CA VAL A 288 4.89 7.53 8.20
C VAL A 288 3.88 6.87 7.26
N VAL A 289 3.76 7.43 6.05
CA VAL A 289 2.89 6.94 4.97
C VAL A 289 3.74 6.72 3.72
N ASP A 290 3.54 5.60 3.03
CA ASP A 290 4.20 5.33 1.74
C ASP A 290 3.48 6.00 0.56
N SER A 291 4.07 5.96 -0.64
CA SER A 291 3.44 6.51 -1.86
C SER A 291 2.18 5.76 -2.31
N GLY A 292 1.89 4.59 -1.74
CA GLY A 292 0.62 3.88 -1.92
C GLY A 292 -0.49 4.36 -1.01
N GLY A 293 -0.21 5.30 -0.10
CA GLY A 293 -1.19 5.80 0.87
C GLY A 293 -1.34 4.91 2.11
N PHE A 294 -0.45 3.94 2.32
CA PHE A 294 -0.52 3.04 3.47
C PHE A 294 0.39 3.49 4.60
N ILE A 295 -0.07 3.34 5.84
CA ILE A 295 0.76 3.58 7.02
C ILE A 295 1.91 2.56 7.03
N VAL A 296 3.12 3.05 7.32
CA VAL A 296 4.32 2.24 7.51
C VAL A 296 4.62 2.18 9.00
N PRO A 297 4.34 1.05 9.68
CA PRO A 297 4.60 0.92 11.11
C PRO A 297 6.11 0.94 11.40
N PRO A 298 6.53 1.27 12.63
CA PRO A 298 7.95 1.37 12.98
C PRO A 298 8.78 0.10 12.70
N GLY A 299 8.19 -1.09 12.87
CA GLY A 299 8.83 -2.36 12.55
C GLY A 299 9.15 -2.48 11.06
N GLU A 300 8.16 -2.24 10.19
CA GLU A 300 8.36 -2.26 8.74
C GLU A 300 9.35 -1.18 8.28
N LEU A 301 9.29 0.02 8.87
CA LEU A 301 10.25 1.08 8.58
C LEU A 301 11.69 0.65 8.92
N GLN A 302 11.88 -0.05 10.04
CA GLN A 302 13.16 -0.59 10.47
C GLN A 302 13.65 -1.72 9.54
N ASP A 303 12.75 -2.59 9.09
CA ASP A 303 13.06 -3.66 8.13
C ASP A 303 13.53 -3.08 6.79
N ARG A 304 12.82 -2.07 6.27
CA ARG A 304 13.24 -1.34 5.06
C ARG A 304 14.62 -0.68 5.25
N ALA A 305 14.91 -0.16 6.44
CA ALA A 305 16.18 0.49 6.77
C ALA A 305 17.37 -0.47 6.89
N THR A 306 17.14 -1.77 7.13
CA THR A 306 18.20 -2.75 7.39
C THR A 306 18.67 -3.52 6.15
N ALA A 307 18.03 -3.31 5.00
CA ALA A 307 18.19 -4.07 3.76
C ALA A 307 17.92 -5.58 3.96
N PRO A 308 17.08 -6.23 3.12
CA PRO A 308 17.04 -7.68 3.12
C PRO A 308 18.44 -8.19 2.71
N ARG A 309 19.05 -9.01 3.57
CA ARG A 309 20.26 -9.77 3.24
C ARG A 309 19.94 -10.82 2.18
#